data_AF-A0A9X0DSG0-F1
#
_entry.id   AF-A0A9X0DSG0-F1
#
_cell.length_a   1.000
_cell.length_b   1.000
_cell.length_c   1.000
_cell.angle_alpha   90.00
_cell.angle_beta   90.00
_cell.angle_gamma   90.00
#
_symmetry.space_group_name_H-M   'P 1'
#
loop_
_entity.id
_entity.type
_entity.pdbx_description
1 polymer ?
#
loop_
_entity_poly.entity_id
_entity_poly.type
_entity_poly.pdbx_seq_one_letter_code
_entity_poly.pdbx_strand_id
1 'polypeptide(L)'
;MKHREAAVSIKQTVLMVVREMSSSAGYIYKYEAEGKVTREDSEEYMEKVQAALDYIISEFLEPVYALHPDLRPKCCGCEKSPEPE
;
A
#
# COMPACT_ATOMS: atom_id res chain seq x y z
N MET A 1 -14.27 -6.07 20.06
CA MET A 1 -14.16 -4.73 19.43
C MET A 1 -15.36 -4.52 18.52
N LYS A 2 -16.02 -3.34 18.56
CA LYS A 2 -17.12 -3.03 17.63
C LYS A 2 -16.60 -2.93 16.19
N HIS A 3 -17.37 -3.40 15.21
CA HIS A 3 -17.11 -3.27 13.76
C HIS A 3 -15.78 -3.83 13.24
N ARG A 4 -15.10 -4.72 13.98
CA ARG A 4 -13.79 -5.27 13.59
C ARG A 4 -13.83 -6.01 12.24
N GLU A 5 -14.89 -6.77 11.98
CA GLU A 5 -15.05 -7.49 10.70
C GLU A 5 -15.12 -6.52 9.51
N ALA A 6 -15.83 -5.40 9.66
CA ALA A 6 -15.86 -4.34 8.65
C ALA A 6 -14.47 -3.72 8.45
N ALA A 7 -13.74 -3.45 9.53
CA ALA A 7 -12.38 -2.94 9.45
C ALA A 7 -11.41 -3.91 8.75
N VAL A 8 -11.53 -5.21 9.01
CA VAL A 8 -10.77 -6.25 8.30
C VAL A 8 -11.09 -6.23 6.81
N SER A 9 -12.38 -6.20 6.45
CA SER A 9 -12.82 -6.16 5.06
C SER A 9 -12.29 -4.92 4.34
N ILE A 10 -12.42 -3.73 4.95
CA ILE A 10 -11.92 -2.48 4.37
C ILE A 10 -10.40 -2.56 4.17
N LYS A 11 -9.65 -2.97 5.20
CA LYS A 11 -8.20 -3.14 5.10
C LYS A 11 -7.81 -4.05 3.93
N GLN A 12 -8.46 -5.22 3.81
CA GLN A 12 -8.14 -6.19 2.77
C GLN A 12 -8.41 -5.62 1.37
N THR A 13 -9.57 -4.99 1.17
CA THR A 13 -9.92 -4.34 -0.09
C THR A 13 -8.92 -3.25 -0.46
N VAL A 14 -8.57 -2.38 0.49
CA VAL A 14 -7.61 -1.30 0.25
C VAL A 14 -6.23 -1.85 -0.11
N LEU A 15 -5.75 -2.87 0.60
CA LEU A 15 -4.47 -3.51 0.29
C LEU A 15 -4.48 -4.19 -1.09
N MET A 16 -5.61 -4.75 -1.53
CA MET A 16 -5.76 -5.29 -2.88
C MET A 16 -5.65 -4.19 -3.93
N VAL A 17 -6.32 -3.05 -3.73
CA VAL A 17 -6.26 -1.89 -4.65
C VAL A 17 -4.84 -1.36 -4.73
N VAL A 18 -4.17 -1.16 -3.59
CA VAL A 18 -2.76 -0.71 -3.53
C VAL A 18 -1.86 -1.67 -4.33
N ARG A 19 -2.00 -2.98 -4.11
CA ARG A 19 -1.21 -3.99 -4.83
C ARG A 19 -1.44 -3.92 -6.35
N GLU A 20 -2.69 -3.80 -6.78
CA GLU A 20 -3.03 -3.77 -8.20
C GLU A 20 -2.54 -2.48 -8.87
N MET A 21 -2.66 -1.33 -8.19
CA MET A 21 -2.14 -0.06 -8.66
C MET A 21 -0.61 -0.10 -8.80
N SER A 22 0.12 -0.59 -7.79
CA SER A 22 1.58 -0.70 -7.86
C SER A 22 2.02 -1.65 -8.97
N SER A 23 1.32 -2.78 -9.14
CA SER A 23 1.61 -3.74 -10.22
C SER A 23 1.35 -3.13 -11.60
N SER A 24 0.27 -2.39 -11.73
CA SER A 24 -0.09 -1.70 -12.98
C SER A 24 0.93 -0.62 -13.33
N ALA A 25 1.35 0.17 -12.33
CA ALA A 25 2.36 1.20 -12.50
C ALA A 25 3.71 0.62 -12.91
N GLY A 26 4.09 -0.55 -12.39
CA GLY A 26 5.32 -1.25 -12.80
C GLY A 26 5.42 -1.55 -14.31
N TYR A 27 4.29 -1.64 -15.03
CA TYR A 27 4.31 -1.79 -16.48
C TYR A 27 4.77 -0.53 -17.22
N ILE A 28 4.77 0.64 -16.59
CA ILE A 28 5.23 1.88 -17.24
C ILE A 28 6.70 1.78 -17.67
N TYR A 29 7.54 1.13 -16.86
CA TYR A 29 8.94 0.90 -17.19
C TYR A 29 9.11 -0.05 -18.39
N LYS A 30 8.19 -1.01 -18.54
CA LYS A 30 8.14 -1.85 -19.74
C LYS A 30 7.73 -1.04 -20.96
N TYR A 31 6.74 -0.16 -20.84
CA TYR A 31 6.31 0.70 -21.94
C TYR A 31 7.38 1.72 -22.34
N GLU A 32 8.15 2.24 -21.39
CA GLU A 32 9.30 3.10 -21.63
C GLU A 32 10.38 2.33 -22.40
N ALA A 33 10.74 1.12 -21.96
CA ALA A 33 11.72 0.27 -22.64
C ALA A 33 11.28 -0.13 -24.07
N GLU A 34 9.98 -0.23 -24.31
CA GLU A 34 9.39 -0.49 -25.63
C GLU A 34 9.25 0.78 -26.50
N GLY A 35 9.63 1.96 -25.98
CA GLY A 35 9.51 3.25 -26.67
C GLY A 35 8.07 3.74 -26.86
N LYS A 36 7.12 3.20 -26.09
CA LYS A 36 5.69 3.55 -26.15
C LYS A 36 5.34 4.80 -25.34
N VAL A 37 6.16 5.12 -24.36
CA VAL A 37 6.09 6.35 -23.55
C VAL A 37 7.49 6.93 -23.43
N THR A 38 7.59 8.25 -23.24
CA THR A 38 8.88 8.88 -22.93
C THR A 38 9.26 8.63 -21.47
N ARG A 39 10.51 8.91 -21.11
CA ARG A 39 10.97 8.86 -19.72
C ARG A 39 10.29 9.95 -18.88
N GLU A 40 10.11 11.14 -19.44
CA GLU A 40 9.39 12.21 -18.76
C GLU A 40 7.93 11.80 -18.47
N ASP A 41 7.25 11.16 -19.43
CA ASP A 41 5.90 10.61 -19.20
C ASP A 41 5.91 9.52 -18.12
N SER A 42 6.89 8.61 -18.15
CA SER A 42 6.96 7.50 -17.19
C SER A 42 7.19 8.01 -15.75
N GLU A 43 8.07 8.98 -15.57
CA GLU A 43 8.32 9.68 -14.31
C GLU A 43 7.04 10.36 -13.79
N GLU A 44 6.32 11.10 -14.65
CA GLU A 44 5.06 11.77 -14.29
C GLU A 44 3.97 10.77 -13.87
N TYR A 45 3.81 9.66 -14.60
CA TYR A 45 2.85 8.61 -14.24
C TYR A 45 3.20 7.96 -12.90
N MET A 46 4.48 7.67 -12.66
CA MET A 46 4.92 7.07 -11.40
C MET A 46 4.72 8.00 -10.22
N GLU A 47 5.01 9.30 -10.36
CA GLU A 47 4.78 10.30 -9.32
C GLU A 47 3.30 10.36 -8.95
N LYS A 48 2.41 10.40 -9.95
CA LYS A 48 0.95 10.43 -9.74
C LYS A 48 0.44 9.17 -9.04
N VAL A 49 0.94 7.99 -9.42
CA VAL A 49 0.56 6.75 -8.74
C VAL A 49 1.07 6.76 -7.30
N GLN A 50 2.32 7.18 -7.06
CA GLN A 50 2.87 7.26 -5.71
C GLN A 50 2.04 8.18 -4.83
N ALA A 51 1.69 9.38 -5.31
CA ALA A 51 0.83 10.31 -4.58
C ALA A 51 -0.56 9.72 -4.26
N ALA A 52 -1.14 8.96 -5.18
CA ALA A 52 -2.41 8.27 -4.95
C ALA A 52 -2.28 7.14 -3.92
N LEU A 53 -1.18 6.39 -3.93
CA LEU A 53 -0.90 5.36 -2.93
C LEU A 53 -0.73 5.97 -1.53
N ASP A 54 0.00 7.08 -1.42
CA ASP A 54 0.20 7.80 -0.16
C ASP A 54 -1.15 8.28 0.40
N TYR A 55 -2.02 8.85 -0.45
CA TYR A 55 -3.38 9.24 -0.07
C TYR A 55 -4.22 8.04 0.40
N ILE A 56 -4.15 6.90 -0.30
CA ILE A 56 -4.91 5.72 0.09
C ILE A 56 -4.46 5.21 1.47
N ILE A 57 -3.15 5.23 1.73
CA ILE A 57 -2.58 4.82 3.01
C ILE A 57 -3.06 5.77 4.13
N SER A 58 -2.92 7.09 3.94
CA SER A 58 -3.26 8.08 4.97
C SER A 58 -4.76 8.14 5.25
N GLU A 59 -5.62 8.09 4.23
CA GLU A 59 -7.06 8.31 4.41
C GLU A 59 -7.85 7.05 4.75
N PHE A 60 -7.37 5.86 4.36
CA PHE A 60 -8.11 4.63 4.59
C PHE A 60 -7.44 3.69 5.58
N LEU A 61 -6.12 3.46 5.46
CA LEU A 61 -5.43 2.50 6.31
C LEU A 61 -5.10 3.06 7.68
N GLU A 62 -4.60 4.29 7.77
CA GLU A 62 -4.27 4.89 9.08
C GLU A 62 -5.47 4.99 10.02
N PRO A 63 -6.67 5.42 9.59
CA PRO A 63 -7.84 5.46 10.47
C PRO A 63 -8.29 4.05 10.90
N VAL A 64 -8.23 3.07 10.00
CA VAL A 64 -8.51 1.67 10.35
C VAL A 64 -7.54 1.18 11.42
N TYR A 65 -6.25 1.51 11.31
CA TYR A 65 -5.24 1.13 12.29
C TYR A 65 -5.31 1.91 13.59
N ALA A 66 -5.79 3.15 13.58
CA ALA A 66 -6.04 3.93 14.79
C ALA A 66 -7.19 3.32 15.60
N LEU A 67 -8.25 2.87 14.92
CA LEU A 67 -9.40 2.22 15.56
C LEU A 67 -9.14 0.74 15.92
N HIS A 68 -8.32 0.05 15.14
CA HIS A 68 -7.98 -1.36 15.31
C HIS A 68 -6.47 -1.60 15.19
N PRO A 69 -5.68 -1.27 16.24
CA PRO A 69 -4.22 -1.39 16.21
C PRO A 69 -3.71 -2.82 15.96
N ASP A 70 -4.49 -3.83 16.34
CA ASP A 70 -4.19 -5.26 16.10
C ASP A 70 -4.18 -5.64 14.61
N LEU A 71 -4.78 -4.81 13.75
CA LEU A 71 -4.82 -5.05 12.32
C LEU A 71 -3.58 -4.52 11.57
N ARG A 72 -2.71 -3.73 12.24
CA ARG A 72 -1.45 -3.26 11.66
C ARG A 72 -0.59 -4.44 11.21
N PRO A 73 0.12 -4.33 10.08
CA PRO A 73 1.10 -5.34 9.70
C PRO A 73 2.09 -5.53 10.84
N LYS A 74 2.31 -6.79 11.22
CA LYS A 74 3.39 -7.11 12.15
C LYS A 74 4.70 -6.79 11.46
N CYS A 75 5.48 -5.89 12.05
CA CYS A 75 6.82 -5.62 11.60
C CYS A 75 7.68 -6.87 11.85
N CYS A 76 8.09 -7.56 10.79
CA CYS A 76 8.92 -8.77 10.86
C CYS A 76 10.27 -8.56 11.60
N GLY A 77 10.71 -7.31 11.81
CA GLY A 77 11.92 -6.96 12.55
C GLY A 77 11.70 -6.30 13.92
N CYS A 78 10.44 -6.09 14.34
CA CYS A 78 10.12 -5.41 15.60
C CYS A 78 9.63 -6.37 16.68
N GLU A 79 9.32 -7.63 16.32
CA GLU A 79 9.15 -8.72 17.27
C GLU A 79 10.55 -9.11 17.78
N LYS A 80 11.10 -8.32 18.71
CA LYS A 80 12.29 -8.75 19.48
C LYS A 80 11.93 -10.06 20.17
N SER A 81 12.73 -11.09 19.93
CA SER A 81 12.68 -12.37 20.63
C SER A 81 12.51 -12.13 22.13
N PRO A 82 11.61 -12.85 22.83
CA PRO A 82 11.64 -12.84 24.28
C PRO A 82 13.02 -13.36 24.69
N GLU A 83 13.80 -12.54 25.40
CA GLU A 83 15.02 -13.00 26.05
C GLU A 83 14.64 -14.17 26.96
N PRO A 84 15.29 -15.34 26.82
CA PRO A 84 15.09 -16.42 27.77
C PRO A 84 15.78 -16.04 29.08
N GLU A 85 15.01 -15.93 30.16
CA GLU A 85 15.51 -16.16 31.52
C GLU A 85 15.75 -17.66 31.75
#